data_AF-A0A453FWG6-F1
#
_entry.id   AF-A0A453FWG6-F1
#
_cell.length_a   1.000
_cell.length_b   1.000
_cell.length_c   1.000
_cell.angle_alpha   90.00
_cell.angle_beta   90.00
_cell.angle_gamma   90.00
#
_symmetry.space_group_name_H-M   'P 1'
#
loop_
_entity.id
_entity.type
_entity.pdbx_description
1 polymer ?
#
loop_
_entity_poly.entity_id
_entity_poly.type
_entity_poly.pdbx_seq_one_letter_code
_entity_poly.pdbx_strand_id
1 'polypeptide(L)'
;MDAPFFHELRRQASSYLTGKIRSARLVLTDVTPTQLMTEEATNGDASLPNAKTMSLIAREAFEIDEYLRISDILHTRLATFDRRQWREPYKALLLLEHLLTHGPRSVALEFQKDRDVIRQMATFQHIDERGFNWGLTVKGKSERVLKLLERGPFLEEERERARKVAREIKGFGSFNLS
;
A
#
# COMPACT_ATOMS: atom_id res chain seq x y z
N MET A 1 0.45 32.24 -21.73
CA MET A 1 0.95 30.88 -22.01
C MET A 1 1.86 30.52 -20.85
N ASP A 2 1.29 30.23 -19.67
CA ASP A 2 2.07 30.23 -18.41
C ASP A 2 1.85 28.98 -17.54
N ALA A 3 0.93 28.10 -17.94
CA ALA A 3 0.52 26.93 -17.15
C ALA A 3 1.63 25.90 -16.83
N PRO A 4 2.61 25.59 -17.72
CA PRO A 4 3.61 24.55 -17.45
C PRO A 4 4.61 24.93 -16.34
N PHE A 5 5.10 26.17 -16.36
CA PHE A 5 6.09 26.66 -15.40
C PHE A 5 5.54 26.71 -13.98
N PHE A 6 4.34 27.27 -13.80
CA PHE A 6 3.69 27.34 -12.49
C PHE A 6 3.35 25.96 -11.93
N HIS A 7 3.00 24.99 -12.78
CA HIS A 7 2.75 23.61 -12.36
C HIS A 7 4.03 22.93 -11.86
N GLU A 8 5.16 23.13 -12.55
CA GLU A 8 6.45 22.58 -12.16
C GLU A 8 6.99 23.21 -10.87
N LEU A 9 6.90 24.54 -10.75
CA LEU A 9 7.26 25.27 -9.52
C LEU A 9 6.45 24.77 -8.32
N ARG A 10 5.12 24.61 -8.49
CA ARG A 10 4.24 24.08 -7.43
C ARG A 10 4.62 22.66 -7.04
N ARG A 11 4.95 21.80 -8.02
CA ARG A 11 5.38 20.43 -7.77
C ARG A 11 6.70 20.39 -7.00
N GLN A 12 7.68 21.19 -7.42
CA GLN A 12 8.99 21.29 -6.76
C GLN A 12 8.86 21.82 -5.33
N ALA A 13 8.10 22.90 -5.13
CA ALA A 13 7.84 23.47 -3.81
C ALA A 13 7.10 22.49 -2.89
N SER A 14 6.06 21.80 -3.40
CA SER A 14 5.32 20.78 -2.65
C SER A 14 6.22 19.62 -2.22
N SER A 15 7.05 19.10 -3.14
CA SER A 15 8.01 18.04 -2.85
C SER A 15 9.02 18.47 -1.77
N TYR A 16 9.56 19.69 -1.88
CA TYR A 16 10.50 20.23 -0.91
C TYR A 16 9.88 20.37 0.48
N LEU A 17 8.70 20.98 0.58
CA LEU A 17 7.98 21.15 1.85
C LEU A 17 7.65 19.80 2.49
N THR A 18 7.14 18.85 1.70
CA THR A 18 6.87 17.48 2.15
C THR A 18 8.13 16.82 2.68
N GLY A 19 9.26 16.97 1.99
CA GLY A 19 10.56 16.49 2.44
C GLY A 19 11.00 17.09 3.78
N LYS A 20 10.83 18.41 3.98
CA LYS A 20 11.17 19.08 5.24
C LYS A 20 10.29 18.65 6.41
N ILE A 21 8.98 18.51 6.18
CA ILE A 21 8.04 18.01 7.19
C ILE A 21 8.41 16.58 7.60
N ARG A 22 8.74 15.72 6.62
CA ARG A 22 9.20 14.36 6.86
C ARG A 22 10.45 14.33 7.73
N SER A 23 11.49 15.10 7.37
CA SER A 23 12.71 15.18 8.15
C SER A 23 12.47 15.70 9.57
N ALA A 24 11.60 16.69 9.74
CA ALA A 24 11.25 17.22 11.06
C ALA A 24 10.57 16.16 11.92
N ARG A 25 9.61 15.40 11.37
CA ARG A 25 8.93 14.31 12.12
C ARG A 25 9.90 13.24 12.59
N LEU A 26 10.85 12.82 11.74
CA LEU A 26 11.86 11.83 12.13
C LEU A 26 12.79 12.29 13.26
N VAL A 27 13.08 13.59 13.33
CA VAL A 27 14.01 14.14 14.33
C VAL A 27 13.30 14.52 15.63
N LEU A 28 12.04 14.97 15.55
CA LEU A 28 11.32 15.59 16.66
C LEU A 28 10.27 14.68 17.29
N THR A 29 9.98 13.52 16.70
CA THR A 29 9.00 12.55 17.21
C THR A 29 9.59 11.14 17.21
N ASP A 30 8.89 10.19 17.84
CA ASP A 30 9.24 8.77 17.89
C ASP A 30 8.73 7.98 16.66
N VAL A 31 8.36 8.69 15.60
CA VAL A 31 7.90 8.10 14.35
C VAL A 31 9.06 7.45 13.61
N THR A 32 8.89 6.20 13.19
CA THR A 32 9.92 5.46 12.45
C THR A 32 9.89 5.78 10.95
N PRO A 33 11.00 5.56 10.21
CA PRO A 33 11.02 5.71 8.75
C PRO A 33 9.97 4.85 8.04
N THR A 34 9.73 3.63 8.54
CA THR A 34 8.74 2.67 8.02
C THR A 34 7.32 3.15 8.27
N GLN A 35 7.06 3.72 9.45
CA GLN A 35 5.77 4.32 9.77
C GLN A 35 5.43 5.47 8.80
N LEU A 36 6.36 6.41 8.56
CA LEU A 36 6.16 7.48 7.57
C LEU A 36 5.97 6.94 6.16
N MET A 37 6.76 5.95 5.77
CA MET A 37 6.66 5.32 4.46
C MET A 37 5.28 4.67 4.25
N THR A 38 4.73 4.07 5.29
CA THR A 38 3.41 3.44 5.28
C THR A 38 2.29 4.48 5.23
N GLU A 39 2.41 5.57 5.98
CA GLU A 39 1.48 6.71 5.91
C GLU A 39 1.47 7.34 4.51
N GLU A 40 2.65 7.56 3.92
CA GLU A 40 2.79 8.11 2.55
C GLU A 40 2.20 7.16 1.51
N ALA A 41 2.51 5.85 1.60
CA ALA A 41 2.01 4.85 0.66
C ALA A 41 0.48 4.69 0.68
N THR A 42 -0.17 5.06 1.78
CA THR A 42 -1.62 4.89 2.01
C THR A 42 -2.39 6.20 2.10
N ASN A 43 -1.78 7.32 1.73
CA ASN A 43 -2.41 8.64 1.79
C ASN A 43 -3.54 8.81 0.74
N GLY A 44 -4.34 9.87 0.88
CA GLY A 44 -5.45 10.17 -0.03
C GLY A 44 -5.06 10.77 -1.39
N ASP A 45 -3.77 10.90 -1.72
CA ASP A 45 -3.34 11.54 -2.96
C ASP A 45 -3.64 10.68 -4.21
N ALA A 46 -3.48 11.25 -5.41
CA ALA A 46 -3.78 10.54 -6.65
C ALA A 46 -2.70 9.52 -7.07
N SER A 47 -1.54 9.51 -6.42
CA SER A 47 -0.42 8.64 -6.77
C SER A 47 -0.63 7.22 -6.25
N LEU A 48 -0.22 6.22 -7.02
CA LEU A 48 -0.24 4.83 -6.53
C LEU A 48 1.04 4.54 -5.75
N PRO A 49 0.97 3.71 -4.71
CA PRO A 49 2.17 3.28 -4.00
C PRO A 49 3.09 2.52 -4.95
N ASN A 50 4.38 2.88 -4.94
CA ASN A 50 5.38 2.22 -5.75
C ASN A 50 5.64 0.79 -5.23
N ALA A 51 5.76 -0.19 -6.13
CA ALA A 51 6.10 -1.58 -5.79
C ALA A 51 7.38 -1.69 -4.96
N LYS A 52 8.40 -0.85 -5.22
CA LYS A 52 9.62 -0.82 -4.40
C LYS A 52 9.31 -0.42 -2.95
N THR A 53 8.49 0.61 -2.76
CA THR A 53 8.06 1.08 -1.44
C THR A 53 7.29 -0.01 -0.69
N MET A 54 6.33 -0.67 -1.34
CA MET A 54 5.57 -1.76 -0.72
C MET A 54 6.46 -2.95 -0.34
N SER A 55 7.46 -3.30 -1.16
CA SER A 55 8.43 -4.34 -0.84
C SER A 55 9.36 -3.98 0.32
N LEU A 56 9.73 -2.70 0.47
CA LEU A 56 10.47 -2.24 1.64
C LEU A 56 9.60 -2.40 2.89
N ILE A 57 8.37 -1.88 2.89
CA ILE A 57 7.43 -2.02 4.01
C ILE A 57 7.21 -3.51 4.36
N ALA A 58 7.02 -4.38 3.38
CA ALA A 58 6.82 -5.81 3.61
C ALA A 58 8.04 -6.52 4.21
N ARG A 59 9.25 -6.03 3.94
CA ARG A 59 10.48 -6.52 4.57
C ARG A 59 10.55 -6.06 6.03
N GLU A 60 10.29 -4.79 6.30
CA GLU A 60 10.32 -4.25 7.67
C GLU A 60 9.21 -4.86 8.55
N ALA A 61 8.09 -5.29 7.95
CA ALA A 61 7.00 -5.96 8.66
C ALA A 61 7.40 -7.29 9.35
N PHE A 62 8.60 -7.84 9.13
CA PHE A 62 9.10 -8.98 9.90
C PHE A 62 9.60 -8.60 11.30
N GLU A 63 9.87 -7.32 11.55
CA GLU A 63 10.14 -6.79 12.89
C GLU A 63 8.84 -6.50 13.62
N ILE A 64 8.72 -6.95 14.88
CA ILE A 64 7.45 -6.93 15.63
C ILE A 64 6.93 -5.50 15.82
N ASP A 65 7.80 -4.56 16.23
CA ASP A 65 7.40 -3.18 16.48
C ASP A 65 6.95 -2.47 15.20
N GLU A 66 7.63 -2.73 14.08
CA GLU A 66 7.24 -2.17 12.78
C GLU A 66 5.97 -2.81 12.25
N TYR A 67 5.79 -4.12 12.47
CA TYR A 67 4.55 -4.82 12.12
C TYR A 67 3.33 -4.20 12.81
N LEU A 68 3.44 -3.91 14.11
CA LEU A 68 2.36 -3.27 14.87
C LEU A 68 2.04 -1.87 14.31
N ARG A 69 3.07 -1.05 14.07
CA ARG A 69 2.90 0.31 13.50
C ARG A 69 2.27 0.28 12.10
N ILE A 70 2.72 -0.63 11.23
CA ILE A 70 2.16 -0.83 9.89
C ILE A 70 0.69 -1.25 9.99
N SER A 71 0.40 -2.20 10.88
CA SER A 71 -0.95 -2.73 11.06
C SER A 71 -1.91 -1.65 11.57
N ASP A 72 -1.49 -0.86 12.55
CA ASP A 72 -2.29 0.25 13.10
C ASP A 72 -2.67 1.29 12.04
N ILE A 73 -1.72 1.65 11.16
CA ILE A 73 -2.00 2.55 10.04
C ILE A 73 -3.04 1.94 9.11
N LEU A 74 -2.87 0.67 8.72
CA LEU A 74 -3.80 0.01 7.81
C LEU A 74 -5.19 -0.16 8.43
N HIS A 75 -5.29 -0.53 9.71
CA HIS A 75 -6.56 -0.58 10.43
C HIS A 75 -7.23 0.79 10.49
N THR A 76 -6.47 1.86 10.72
CA THR A 76 -7.02 3.22 10.70
C THR A 76 -7.62 3.56 9.34
N ARG A 77 -6.92 3.21 8.24
CA ARG A 77 -7.41 3.43 6.87
C ARG A 77 -8.61 2.54 6.53
N LEU A 78 -8.76 1.40 7.20
CA LEU A 78 -9.84 0.43 7.02
C LEU A 78 -10.91 0.50 8.12
N ALA A 79 -10.85 1.48 9.04
CA ALA A 79 -11.79 1.53 10.16
C ALA A 79 -13.23 1.77 9.70
N THR A 80 -13.42 2.67 8.73
CA THR A 80 -14.71 2.99 8.12
C THR A 80 -14.54 3.36 6.66
N PHE A 81 -15.44 2.88 5.79
CA PHE A 81 -15.37 3.19 4.36
C PHE A 81 -16.22 4.42 3.99
N ASP A 82 -15.60 5.60 3.96
CA ASP A 82 -16.19 6.77 3.29
C ASP A 82 -15.91 6.71 1.78
N ARG A 83 -16.98 6.60 0.99
CA ARG A 83 -16.94 6.58 -0.47
C ARG A 83 -16.32 7.84 -1.08
N ARG A 84 -16.38 8.99 -0.38
CA ARG A 84 -15.75 10.24 -0.85
C ARG A 84 -14.23 10.21 -0.70
N GLN A 85 -13.72 9.48 0.30
CA GLN A 85 -12.29 9.34 0.58
C GLN A 85 -11.77 7.94 0.21
N TRP A 86 -12.33 7.32 -0.83
CA TRP A 86 -12.05 5.94 -1.23
C TRP A 86 -10.57 5.63 -1.54
N ARG A 87 -9.75 6.65 -1.83
CA ARG A 87 -8.33 6.49 -2.20
C ARG A 87 -7.49 5.91 -1.08
N GLU A 88 -7.67 6.39 0.15
CA GLU A 88 -6.96 5.91 1.35
C GLU A 88 -7.18 4.40 1.60
N PRO A 89 -8.43 3.91 1.77
CA PRO A 89 -8.69 2.50 1.97
C PRO A 89 -8.30 1.67 0.74
N TYR A 90 -8.44 2.19 -0.48
CA TYR A 90 -7.98 1.49 -1.68
C TYR A 90 -6.46 1.27 -1.68
N LYS A 91 -5.66 2.29 -1.36
CA LYS A 91 -4.20 2.13 -1.23
C LYS A 91 -3.82 1.23 -0.07
N ALA A 92 -4.57 1.28 1.04
CA ALA A 92 -4.42 0.33 2.13
C ALA A 92 -4.64 -1.12 1.65
N LEU A 93 -5.63 -1.38 0.79
CA LEU A 93 -5.81 -2.72 0.17
C LEU A 93 -4.64 -3.14 -0.73
N LEU A 94 -4.06 -2.20 -1.49
CA LEU A 94 -2.88 -2.49 -2.31
C LEU A 94 -1.71 -2.96 -1.44
N LEU A 95 -1.45 -2.24 -0.35
CA LEU A 95 -0.39 -2.60 0.59
C LEU A 95 -0.72 -3.89 1.35
N LEU A 96 -1.96 -4.08 1.80
CA LEU A 96 -2.40 -5.30 2.48
C LEU A 96 -2.26 -6.53 1.59
N GLU A 97 -2.64 -6.47 0.31
CA GLU A 97 -2.40 -7.56 -0.63
C GLU A 97 -0.91 -7.90 -0.73
N HIS A 98 -0.05 -6.87 -0.82
CA HIS A 98 1.38 -7.05 -0.90
C HIS A 98 1.94 -7.70 0.36
N LEU A 99 1.48 -7.29 1.54
CA LEU A 99 1.83 -7.89 2.84
C LEU A 99 1.34 -9.34 2.96
N LEU A 100 0.13 -9.65 2.50
CA LEU A 100 -0.41 -11.02 2.50
C LEU A 100 0.44 -11.96 1.65
N THR A 101 1.04 -11.45 0.57
CA THR A 101 1.83 -12.25 -0.38
C THR A 101 3.34 -12.26 -0.08
N HIS A 102 3.89 -11.20 0.52
CA HIS A 102 5.34 -11.03 0.72
C HIS A 102 5.77 -10.90 2.20
N GLY A 103 4.86 -10.49 3.08
CA GLY A 103 5.14 -10.23 4.50
C GLY A 103 4.93 -11.45 5.42
N PRO A 104 4.88 -11.24 6.74
CA PRO A 104 4.66 -12.30 7.73
C PRO A 104 3.35 -13.07 7.54
N ARG A 105 3.29 -14.32 7.99
CA ARG A 105 2.07 -15.14 7.95
C ARG A 105 0.96 -14.59 8.87
N SER A 106 1.33 -13.88 9.94
CA SER A 106 0.40 -13.27 10.90
C SER A 106 -0.54 -12.25 10.26
N VAL A 107 -0.16 -11.61 9.15
CA VAL A 107 -0.98 -10.63 8.42
C VAL A 107 -2.38 -11.18 8.12
N ALA A 108 -2.48 -12.43 7.67
CA ALA A 108 -3.76 -13.02 7.31
C ALA A 108 -4.68 -13.26 8.51
N LEU A 109 -4.12 -13.41 9.72
CA LEU A 109 -4.88 -13.52 10.96
C LEU A 109 -5.27 -12.14 11.50
N GLU A 110 -4.35 -11.18 11.52
CA GLU A 110 -4.55 -9.83 12.06
C GLU A 110 -5.71 -9.10 11.37
N PHE A 111 -5.77 -9.18 10.04
CA PHE A 111 -6.74 -8.46 9.22
C PHE A 111 -8.09 -9.17 9.07
N GLN A 112 -8.37 -10.21 9.86
CA GLN A 112 -9.71 -10.84 9.86
C GLN A 112 -10.81 -9.87 10.30
N LYS A 113 -10.49 -8.97 11.25
CA LYS A 113 -11.43 -7.98 11.79
C LYS A 113 -11.86 -6.93 10.78
N ASP A 114 -11.04 -6.66 9.76
CA ASP A 114 -11.32 -5.66 8.73
C ASP A 114 -12.18 -6.22 7.57
N ARG A 115 -12.48 -7.53 7.54
CA ARG A 115 -13.17 -8.16 6.39
C ARG A 115 -14.51 -7.50 6.04
N ASP A 116 -15.25 -7.03 7.04
CA ASP A 116 -16.55 -6.39 6.82
C ASP A 116 -16.43 -5.09 6.02
N VAL A 117 -15.44 -4.25 6.35
CA VAL A 117 -15.20 -3.01 5.58
C VAL A 117 -14.72 -3.33 4.16
N ILE A 118 -13.91 -4.38 3.99
CA ILE A 118 -13.39 -4.78 2.67
C ILE A 118 -14.54 -5.29 1.79
N ARG A 119 -15.51 -6.02 2.37
CA ARG A 119 -16.75 -6.39 1.66
C ARG A 119 -17.57 -5.16 1.24
N GLN A 120 -17.66 -4.14 2.09
CA GLN A 120 -18.33 -2.88 1.72
C GLN A 120 -17.62 -2.19 0.55
N MET A 121 -16.29 -2.15 0.55
CA MET A 121 -15.49 -1.61 -0.55
C MET A 121 -15.72 -2.35 -1.87
N ALA A 122 -16.01 -3.65 -1.85
CA ALA A 122 -16.34 -4.41 -3.05
C ALA A 122 -17.64 -3.95 -3.76
N THR A 123 -18.48 -3.18 -3.06
CA THR A 123 -19.70 -2.57 -3.62
C THR A 123 -19.49 -1.16 -4.16
N PHE A 124 -18.27 -0.63 -4.07
CA PHE A 124 -17.95 0.74 -4.48
C PHE A 124 -18.14 0.96 -5.99
N GLN A 125 -18.71 2.10 -6.35
CA GLN A 125 -18.94 2.51 -7.72
C GLN A 125 -18.44 3.95 -7.91
N HIS A 126 -17.54 4.15 -8.86
CA HIS A 126 -17.04 5.46 -9.24
C HIS A 126 -16.42 5.38 -10.63
N ILE A 127 -16.84 6.28 -11.52
CA ILE A 127 -16.20 6.55 -12.80
C ILE A 127 -15.69 7.98 -12.72
N ASP A 128 -14.41 8.20 -12.99
CA ASP A 128 -13.83 9.53 -12.96
C ASP A 128 -14.15 10.34 -14.22
N GLU A 129 -13.77 11.62 -14.21
CA GLU A 129 -13.98 12.56 -15.31
C GLU A 129 -13.33 12.12 -16.63
N ARG A 130 -12.35 11.22 -16.57
CA ARG A 130 -11.64 10.66 -17.73
C ARG A 130 -12.27 9.36 -18.23
N GLY A 131 -13.38 8.93 -17.62
CA GLY A 131 -14.08 7.69 -17.93
C GLY A 131 -13.45 6.44 -17.31
N PHE A 132 -12.48 6.58 -16.40
CA PHE A 132 -11.86 5.42 -15.76
C PHE A 132 -12.75 4.87 -14.63
N ASN A 133 -13.06 3.58 -14.69
CA ASN A 133 -13.90 2.91 -13.70
C ASN A 133 -13.09 2.48 -12.48
N TRP A 134 -12.93 3.41 -11.53
CA TRP A 134 -12.35 3.14 -10.22
C TRP A 134 -13.18 2.17 -9.39
N GLY A 135 -14.50 2.17 -9.53
CA GLY A 135 -15.39 1.21 -8.86
C GLY A 135 -15.00 -0.24 -9.16
N LEU A 136 -14.80 -0.57 -10.43
CA LEU A 136 -14.38 -1.90 -10.87
C LEU A 136 -12.99 -2.28 -10.33
N THR A 137 -12.07 -1.32 -10.31
CA THR A 137 -10.70 -1.53 -9.82
C THR A 137 -10.67 -1.79 -8.31
N VAL A 138 -11.40 -1.00 -7.54
CA VAL A 138 -11.55 -1.18 -6.08
C VAL A 138 -12.27 -2.50 -5.78
N LYS A 139 -13.32 -2.82 -6.54
CA LYS A 139 -14.05 -4.09 -6.41
C LYS A 139 -13.15 -5.30 -6.59
N GLY A 140 -12.46 -5.39 -7.74
CA GLY A 140 -11.58 -6.53 -8.01
C GLY A 140 -10.44 -6.65 -6.99
N LYS A 141 -9.91 -5.53 -6.51
CA LYS A 141 -8.90 -5.51 -5.44
C LYS A 141 -9.47 -6.05 -4.11
N SER A 142 -10.65 -5.59 -3.73
CA SER A 142 -11.33 -5.99 -2.49
C SER A 142 -11.65 -7.49 -2.49
N GLU A 143 -12.21 -8.00 -3.58
CA GLU A 143 -12.54 -9.43 -3.74
C GLU A 143 -11.29 -10.31 -3.65
N ARG A 144 -10.19 -9.89 -4.28
CA ARG A 144 -8.92 -10.60 -4.21
C ARG A 144 -8.33 -10.63 -2.80
N VAL A 145 -8.34 -9.49 -2.09
CA VAL A 145 -7.87 -9.43 -0.69
C VAL A 145 -8.73 -10.31 0.20
N LEU A 146 -10.06 -10.30 0.05
CA LEU A 146 -10.95 -11.19 0.80
C LEU A 146 -10.62 -12.66 0.59
N LYS A 147 -10.34 -13.07 -0.66
CA LYS A 147 -9.93 -14.44 -0.98
C LYS A 147 -8.58 -14.81 -0.34
N LEU A 148 -7.61 -13.90 -0.32
CA LEU A 148 -6.35 -14.11 0.40
C LEU A 148 -6.57 -14.28 1.91
N LEU A 149 -7.48 -13.51 2.50
CA LEU A 149 -7.85 -13.59 3.91
C LEU A 149 -8.61 -14.88 4.28
N GLU A 150 -9.06 -15.69 3.32
CA GLU A 150 -9.63 -17.00 3.63
C GLU A 150 -8.56 -17.98 4.18
N ARG A 151 -7.26 -17.68 4.02
CA ARG A 151 -6.14 -18.51 4.49
C ARG A 151 -6.13 -19.93 3.88
N GLY A 152 -6.72 -20.08 2.71
CA GLY A 152 -6.77 -21.35 1.96
C GLY A 152 -5.59 -21.54 0.99
N PRO A 153 -5.67 -22.57 0.12
CA PRO A 153 -4.63 -22.89 -0.88
C PRO A 153 -4.24 -21.70 -1.75
N PHE A 154 -5.21 -20.84 -2.08
CA PHE A 154 -4.99 -19.63 -2.86
C PHE A 154 -3.92 -18.71 -2.24
N LEU A 155 -3.95 -18.49 -0.92
CA LEU A 155 -2.93 -17.66 -0.26
C LEU A 155 -1.54 -18.28 -0.39
N GLU A 156 -1.41 -19.59 -0.19
CA GLU A 156 -0.13 -20.29 -0.27
C GLU A 156 0.43 -20.29 -1.69
N GLU A 157 -0.41 -20.49 -2.71
CA GLU A 157 -0.02 -20.43 -4.11
C GLU A 157 0.48 -19.04 -4.51
N GLU A 158 -0.21 -17.97 -4.09
CA GLU A 158 0.19 -16.59 -4.37
C GLU A 158 1.52 -16.25 -3.68
N ARG A 159 1.71 -16.68 -2.43
CA ARG A 159 2.98 -16.52 -1.69
C ARG A 159 4.11 -17.28 -2.37
N GLU A 160 3.86 -18.50 -2.85
CA GLU A 160 4.87 -19.28 -3.55
C GLU A 160 5.25 -18.66 -4.88
N ARG A 161 4.26 -18.14 -5.63
CA ARG A 161 4.54 -17.39 -6.86
C ARG A 161 5.40 -16.15 -6.60
N ALA A 162 5.08 -15.40 -5.56
CA ALA A 162 5.86 -14.23 -5.15
C ALA A 162 7.33 -14.58 -4.83
N ARG A 163 7.57 -15.70 -4.12
CA ARG A 163 8.93 -16.19 -3.83
C ARG A 163 9.70 -16.58 -5.09
N LYS A 164 9.05 -17.24 -6.06
CA LYS A 164 9.69 -17.63 -7.32
C LYS A 164 10.16 -16.42 -8.10
N VAL A 165 9.29 -15.43 -8.28
CA VAL A 165 9.62 -14.17 -8.97
C VAL A 165 10.77 -13.44 -8.25
N ALA A 166 10.76 -13.37 -6.92
CA ALA A 166 11.83 -12.75 -6.15
C ALA A 166 13.20 -13.46 -6.34
N ARG A 167 13.20 -14.79 -6.48
CA ARG A 167 14.43 -15.57 -6.75
C ARG A 167 14.95 -15.36 -8.17
N GLU A 168 14.06 -15.33 -9.16
CA GLU A 168 14.43 -15.08 -10.55
C GLU A 168 15.07 -13.71 -10.72
N ILE A 169 14.45 -12.65 -10.18
CA ILE A 169 14.99 -11.28 -10.24
C ILE A 169 16.39 -11.21 -9.59
N LYS A 170 16.59 -11.91 -8.46
CA LYS A 170 17.91 -12.00 -7.81
C LYS A 170 18.92 -12.76 -8.68
N GLY A 171 18.50 -13.83 -9.35
CA GLY A 171 19.33 -14.62 -10.26
C GLY A 171 19.80 -13.84 -11.49
N PHE A 172 18.94 -13.02 -12.10
CA PHE A 172 19.31 -12.17 -13.24
C PHE A 172 20.36 -11.10 -12.89
N GLY A 173 20.39 -10.61 -11.65
CA GLY A 173 21.37 -9.64 -11.18
C GLY A 173 22.80 -10.20 -11.05
N SER A 174 22.98 -11.52 -11.03
CA SER A 174 24.29 -12.18 -10.86
C SER A 174 25.01 -12.49 -12.19
N PHE A 175 24.38 -12.28 -13.34
CA PHE A 175 24.96 -12.63 -14.66
C PHE A 175 25.79 -11.50 -15.32
N ASN A 176 26.09 -10.41 -14.61
CA ASN A 176 26.87 -9.27 -15.16
C ASN A 176 28.12 -8.92 -14.33
N LEU A 177 28.80 -9.92 -13.76
CA LEU A 177 30.09 -9.76 -13.09
C LEU A 177 31.02 -10.93 -13.44
N SER A 178 31.52 -10.94 -14.68
CA SER A 178 32.67 -11.72 -15.12
C SER A 178 33.30 -11.05 -16.34
#